data_AF-A0A9E1Y2K0-F1
#
_entry.id   AF-A0A9E1Y2K0-F1
#
_cell.length_a   1.000
_cell.length_b   1.000
_cell.length_c   1.000
_cell.angle_alpha   90.00
_cell.angle_beta   90.00
_cell.angle_gamma   90.00
#
_symmetry.space_group_name_H-M   'P 1'
#
loop_
_entity.id
_entity.type
_entity.pdbx_description
1 polymer ?
#
loop_
_entity_poly.entity_id
_entity_poly.type
_entity_poly.pdbx_seq_one_letter_code
_entity_poly.pdbx_strand_id
1 'polypeptide(L)'
;AIAPTKLAAIDALLSEHQIHLIDGSLIGGPVWPSESADSQTTLHLSGPGSNAIAALLVDSPLKTAVLSDQPGDASALKMVFAAFSKGSAALTAEILNVAEQYGVSAPLSQALGQQTIAQWHRALASTASKAWRFEGEMQEIAETFSAVGAEPGFHQAAAAVYQKLSAHKDWTTKPELSSLLTSLALGKSQKPN
;
A
#
# COMPACT_ATOMS: atom_id res chain seq x y z
N ALA A 1 -5.38 6.29 -2.71
CA ALA A 1 -6.62 5.50 -2.69
C ALA A 1 -7.35 5.91 -1.43
N ILE A 2 -8.68 5.94 -1.47
CA ILE A 2 -9.51 6.31 -0.33
C ILE A 2 -10.36 5.11 0.07
N ALA A 3 -10.79 5.05 1.33
CA ALA A 3 -11.72 4.03 1.78
C ALA A 3 -13.03 4.07 0.95
N PRO A 4 -13.68 2.92 0.67
CA PRO A 4 -14.96 2.88 -0.03
C PRO A 4 -16.05 3.71 0.64
N THR A 5 -16.03 3.79 1.97
CA THR A 5 -16.95 4.65 2.75
C THR A 5 -16.74 6.14 2.45
N LYS A 6 -15.49 6.56 2.24
CA LYS A 6 -15.14 7.93 1.86
C LYS A 6 -15.58 8.24 0.43
N LEU A 7 -15.41 7.29 -0.48
CA LEU A 7 -15.94 7.39 -1.84
C LEU A 7 -17.46 7.54 -1.83
N ALA A 8 -18.19 6.75 -1.04
CA ALA A 8 -19.64 6.85 -0.90
C ALA A 8 -20.09 8.23 -0.39
N ALA A 9 -19.34 8.83 0.55
CA ALA A 9 -19.61 10.20 1.00
C ALA A 9 -19.39 11.23 -0.12
N ILE A 10 -18.35 11.06 -0.94
CA ILE A 10 -18.10 11.92 -2.12
C ILE A 10 -19.24 11.77 -3.14
N ASP A 11 -19.65 10.53 -3.44
CA ASP A 11 -20.73 10.24 -4.39
C ASP A 11 -22.06 10.88 -3.97
N ALA A 12 -22.39 10.82 -2.67
CA ALA A 12 -23.57 11.49 -2.12
C ALA A 12 -23.53 13.01 -2.36
N LEU A 13 -22.39 13.66 -2.09
CA LEU A 13 -22.22 15.11 -2.30
C LEU A 13 -22.31 15.49 -3.79
N LEU A 14 -21.74 14.68 -4.69
CA LEU A 14 -21.78 14.94 -6.13
C LEU A 14 -23.17 14.74 -6.72
N SER A 15 -23.91 13.77 -6.19
CA SER A 15 -25.29 13.46 -6.62
C SER A 15 -26.26 14.62 -6.37
N GLU A 16 -26.07 15.41 -5.30
CA GLU A 16 -26.85 16.65 -5.04
C GLU A 16 -26.74 17.66 -6.19
N HIS A 17 -25.64 17.60 -6.95
CA HIS A 17 -25.37 18.46 -8.10
C HIS A 17 -25.57 17.76 -9.45
N GLN A 18 -26.20 16.57 -9.47
CA GLN A 18 -26.38 15.75 -10.69
C GLN A 18 -25.07 15.39 -11.37
N ILE A 19 -23.97 15.30 -10.60
CA ILE A 19 -22.67 14.84 -11.09
C ILE A 19 -22.57 13.35 -10.81
N HIS A 20 -22.34 12.57 -11.85
CA HIS A 20 -22.19 11.12 -11.75
C HIS A 20 -20.73 10.74 -11.52
N LEU A 21 -20.46 10.01 -10.43
CA LEU A 21 -19.15 9.50 -10.10
C LEU A 21 -18.91 8.13 -10.76
N ILE A 22 -17.69 7.92 -11.28
CA ILE A 22 -17.20 6.61 -11.72
C ILE A 22 -16.00 6.27 -10.84
N ASP A 23 -16.03 5.12 -10.18
CA ASP A 23 -14.95 4.66 -9.32
C ASP A 23 -13.84 4.01 -10.16
N GLY A 24 -12.59 4.37 -9.87
CA GLY A 24 -11.44 3.95 -10.64
C GLY A 24 -10.19 3.80 -9.76
N SER A 25 -9.48 2.69 -9.90
CA SER A 25 -8.25 2.44 -9.15
C SER A 25 -7.14 1.80 -9.99
N LEU A 26 -5.92 2.31 -9.81
CA LEU A 26 -4.74 1.84 -10.54
C LEU A 26 -3.94 0.83 -9.72
N ILE A 27 -3.66 -0.32 -10.33
CA ILE A 27 -2.73 -1.34 -9.82
C ILE A 27 -1.66 -1.58 -10.88
N GLY A 28 -0.40 -1.30 -10.54
CA GLY A 28 0.75 -1.43 -11.42
C GLY A 28 1.74 -0.27 -11.26
N GLY A 29 2.78 -0.28 -12.09
CA GLY A 29 3.78 0.80 -12.18
C GLY A 29 3.30 2.00 -13.02
N PRO A 30 4.13 3.04 -13.18
CA PRO A 30 3.89 4.09 -14.15
C PRO A 30 3.71 3.50 -15.57
N VAL A 31 2.85 4.13 -16.37
CA VAL A 31 2.62 3.78 -17.78
C VAL A 31 3.12 4.93 -18.64
N TRP A 32 3.92 4.62 -19.66
CA TRP A 32 4.45 5.63 -20.59
C TRP A 32 3.80 5.50 -21.97
N PRO A 33 3.58 6.61 -22.70
CA PRO A 33 2.94 6.56 -24.03
C PRO A 33 3.68 5.71 -25.06
N SER A 34 4.98 5.48 -24.87
CA SER A 34 5.84 4.67 -25.75
C SER A 34 5.81 3.18 -25.44
N GLU A 35 5.19 2.76 -24.33
CA GLU A 35 5.10 1.35 -23.96
C GLU A 35 4.07 0.63 -24.84
N SER A 36 4.34 -0.64 -25.15
CA SER A 36 3.36 -1.49 -25.83
C SER A 36 2.17 -1.79 -24.91
N ALA A 37 1.06 -2.27 -25.50
CA ALA A 37 -0.14 -2.69 -24.79
C ALA A 37 0.08 -3.83 -23.74
N ASP A 38 1.31 -4.35 -23.61
CA ASP A 38 1.70 -5.35 -22.62
C ASP A 38 1.97 -4.77 -21.21
N SER A 39 1.69 -3.48 -21.00
CA SER A 39 1.71 -2.82 -19.68
C SER A 39 1.13 -3.70 -18.57
N GLN A 40 1.83 -3.74 -17.44
CA GLN A 40 1.40 -4.47 -16.25
C GLN A 40 0.41 -3.67 -15.40
N THR A 41 0.03 -2.46 -15.84
CA THR A 41 -0.83 -1.57 -15.07
C THR A 41 -2.26 -1.64 -15.57
N THR A 42 -3.18 -1.88 -14.63
CA THR A 42 -4.61 -1.98 -14.87
C THR A 42 -5.35 -0.87 -14.12
N LEU A 43 -6.20 -0.14 -14.83
CA LEU A 43 -7.25 0.70 -14.29
C LEU A 43 -8.49 -0.16 -14.06
N HIS A 44 -8.71 -0.53 -12.81
CA HIS A 44 -9.94 -1.18 -12.38
C HIS A 44 -11.04 -0.13 -12.24
N LEU A 45 -12.21 -0.41 -12.77
CA LEU A 45 -13.35 0.50 -12.83
C LEU A 45 -14.58 -0.16 -12.19
N SER A 46 -15.40 0.63 -11.50
CA SER A 46 -16.70 0.17 -11.01
C SER A 46 -17.71 1.30 -10.95
N GLY A 47 -18.98 0.94 -11.05
CA GLY A 47 -20.09 1.88 -11.10
C GLY A 47 -20.62 2.11 -12.52
N PRO A 48 -21.83 2.70 -12.66
CA PRO A 48 -22.46 2.87 -13.96
C PRO A 48 -21.61 3.78 -14.86
N GLY A 49 -21.48 3.44 -16.14
CA GLY A 49 -20.64 4.18 -17.09
C GLY A 49 -19.18 3.72 -17.18
N SER A 50 -18.75 2.78 -16.33
CA SER A 50 -17.40 2.18 -16.38
C SER A 50 -17.03 1.60 -17.75
N ASN A 51 -17.98 0.96 -18.44
CA ASN A 51 -17.76 0.43 -19.79
C ASN A 51 -17.46 1.52 -20.82
N ALA A 52 -18.05 2.70 -20.69
CA ALA A 52 -17.77 3.81 -21.59
C ALA A 52 -16.34 4.34 -21.40
N ILE A 53 -15.88 4.43 -20.14
CA ILE A 53 -14.48 4.78 -19.84
C ILE A 53 -13.51 3.72 -20.36
N ALA A 54 -13.83 2.44 -20.18
CA ALA A 54 -13.01 1.34 -20.69
C ALA A 54 -12.86 1.41 -22.22
N ALA A 55 -13.93 1.73 -22.94
CA ALA A 55 -13.91 1.86 -24.40
C ALA A 55 -13.01 3.01 -24.91
N LEU A 56 -12.91 4.11 -24.15
CA LEU A 56 -12.03 5.24 -24.50
C LEU A 56 -10.53 4.91 -24.40
N LEU A 57 -10.19 3.85 -23.67
CA LEU A 57 -8.80 3.44 -23.39
C LEU A 57 -8.38 2.19 -24.17
N VAL A 58 -9.22 1.71 -25.09
CA VAL A 58 -8.86 0.65 -26.04
C VAL A 58 -7.63 1.08 -26.84
N ASP A 59 -6.72 0.14 -27.08
CA ASP A 59 -5.43 0.33 -27.75
C ASP A 59 -4.45 1.30 -27.06
N SER A 60 -4.80 1.79 -25.86
CA SER A 60 -3.87 2.52 -25.01
C SER A 60 -2.95 1.55 -24.26
N PRO A 61 -1.77 2.02 -23.79
CA PRO A 61 -0.90 1.22 -22.93
C PRO A 61 -1.48 1.04 -21.51
N LEU A 62 -2.68 1.54 -21.20
CA LEU A 62 -3.34 1.34 -19.91
C LEU A 62 -4.44 0.29 -20.06
N LYS A 63 -4.26 -0.88 -19.42
CA LYS A 63 -5.30 -1.91 -19.40
C LYS A 63 -6.47 -1.43 -18.56
N THR A 64 -7.69 -1.78 -18.96
CA THR A 64 -8.91 -1.49 -18.20
C THR A 64 -9.61 -2.78 -17.79
N ALA A 65 -10.22 -2.79 -16.60
CA ALA A 65 -10.99 -3.91 -16.10
C ALA A 65 -12.22 -3.39 -15.34
N VAL A 66 -13.42 -3.63 -15.87
CA VAL A 66 -14.68 -3.28 -15.20
C VAL A 66 -15.02 -4.41 -14.22
N LEU A 67 -15.12 -4.08 -12.93
CA LEU A 67 -15.37 -5.05 -11.86
C LEU A 67 -16.86 -5.29 -11.63
N SER A 68 -17.64 -4.21 -11.59
CA SER A 68 -19.08 -4.25 -11.30
C SER A 68 -19.75 -2.92 -11.63
N ASP A 69 -21.08 -2.89 -11.52
CA ASP A 69 -21.87 -1.66 -11.59
C ASP A 69 -22.03 -0.94 -10.23
N GLN A 70 -21.31 -1.38 -9.18
CA GLN A 70 -21.37 -0.78 -7.84
C GLN A 70 -20.18 0.17 -7.60
N PRO A 71 -20.39 1.49 -7.45
CA PRO A 71 -19.32 2.39 -7.01
C PRO A 71 -18.74 1.94 -5.67
N GLY A 72 -17.41 1.94 -5.55
CA GLY A 72 -16.71 1.51 -4.34
C GLY A 72 -15.93 0.21 -4.52
N ASP A 73 -16.29 -0.65 -5.46
CA ASP A 73 -15.63 -1.95 -5.65
C ASP A 73 -14.18 -1.81 -6.14
N ALA A 74 -13.90 -0.87 -7.06
CA ALA A 74 -12.54 -0.59 -7.51
C ALA A 74 -11.69 0.02 -6.39
N SER A 75 -12.27 0.92 -5.59
CA SER A 75 -11.65 1.44 -4.38
C SER A 75 -11.37 0.32 -3.37
N ALA A 76 -12.33 -0.57 -3.10
CA ALA A 76 -12.19 -1.69 -2.17
C ALA A 76 -11.06 -2.64 -2.61
N LEU A 77 -11.02 -3.02 -3.89
CA LEU A 77 -9.93 -3.82 -4.47
C LEU A 77 -8.57 -3.16 -4.22
N LYS A 78 -8.48 -1.85 -4.42
CA LYS A 78 -7.23 -1.11 -4.20
C LYS A 78 -6.82 -1.10 -2.74
N MET A 79 -7.77 -0.95 -1.82
CA MET A 79 -7.52 -0.96 -0.39
C MET A 79 -6.99 -2.32 0.08
N VAL A 80 -7.60 -3.43 -0.34
CA VAL A 80 -7.10 -4.78 0.02
C VAL A 80 -5.76 -5.11 -0.65
N PHE A 81 -5.53 -4.66 -1.88
CA PHE A 81 -4.23 -4.79 -2.53
C PHE A 81 -3.14 -3.97 -1.82
N ALA A 82 -3.47 -2.75 -1.39
CA ALA A 82 -2.57 -1.90 -0.62
C ALA A 82 -2.26 -2.50 0.76
N ALA A 83 -3.26 -3.11 1.41
CA ALA A 83 -3.11 -3.85 2.67
C ALA A 83 -2.10 -5.00 2.50
N PHE A 84 -2.24 -5.80 1.44
CA PHE A 84 -1.29 -6.87 1.13
C PHE A 84 0.12 -6.32 0.86
N SER A 85 0.25 -5.31 -0.01
CA SER A 85 1.58 -4.82 -0.41
C SER A 85 2.30 -4.06 0.72
N LYS A 86 1.67 -3.03 1.28
CA LYS A 86 2.26 -2.12 2.27
C LYS A 86 2.16 -2.68 3.68
N GLY A 87 1.01 -3.26 4.04
CA GLY A 87 0.85 -3.91 5.34
C GLY A 87 1.87 -5.03 5.56
N SER A 88 2.09 -5.90 4.57
CA SER A 88 3.11 -6.95 4.68
C SER A 88 4.53 -6.41 4.75
N ALA A 89 4.83 -5.32 4.04
CA ALA A 89 6.15 -4.68 4.11
C ALA A 89 6.40 -4.06 5.49
N ALA A 90 5.41 -3.40 6.09
CA ALA A 90 5.50 -2.87 7.46
C ALA A 90 5.67 -3.99 8.49
N LEU A 91 4.89 -5.06 8.39
CA LEU A 91 5.03 -6.24 9.26
C LEU A 91 6.44 -6.85 9.16
N THR A 92 6.92 -7.02 7.94
CA THR A 92 8.28 -7.55 7.67
C THR A 92 9.35 -6.65 8.29
N ALA A 93 9.22 -5.33 8.17
CA ALA A 93 10.14 -4.37 8.76
C ALA A 93 10.19 -4.50 10.29
N GLU A 94 9.02 -4.63 10.92
CA GLU A 94 8.93 -4.79 12.37
C GLU A 94 9.50 -6.13 12.85
N ILE A 95 9.27 -7.23 12.12
CA ILE A 95 9.88 -8.55 12.41
C ILE A 95 11.40 -8.46 12.36
N LEU A 96 11.97 -7.85 11.31
CA LEU A 96 13.42 -7.69 11.16
C LEU A 96 14.00 -6.80 12.27
N ASN A 97 13.31 -5.72 12.64
CA ASN A 97 13.68 -4.86 13.76
C ASN A 97 13.73 -5.64 15.09
N VAL A 98 12.68 -6.41 15.39
CA VAL A 98 12.63 -7.23 16.61
C VAL A 98 13.74 -8.29 16.60
N ALA A 99 13.97 -8.96 15.47
CA ALA A 99 15.04 -9.95 15.34
C ALA A 99 16.42 -9.34 15.62
N GLU A 100 16.67 -8.13 15.13
CA GLU A 100 17.90 -7.38 15.39
C GLU A 100 18.06 -7.04 16.88
N GLN A 101 17.00 -6.53 17.52
CA GLN A 101 17.04 -6.17 18.94
C GLN A 101 17.24 -7.37 19.88
N TYR A 102 16.77 -8.55 19.48
CA TYR A 102 17.02 -9.78 20.22
C TYR A 102 18.34 -10.47 19.86
N GLY A 103 19.06 -10.00 18.83
CA GLY A 103 20.30 -10.61 18.35
C GLY A 103 20.11 -11.94 17.61
N VAL A 104 18.92 -12.15 17.02
CA VAL A 104 18.52 -13.41 16.37
C VAL A 104 18.36 -13.29 14.84
N SER A 105 18.85 -12.21 14.23
CA SER A 105 18.78 -11.97 12.78
C SER A 105 19.40 -13.12 11.95
N ALA A 106 20.56 -13.65 12.35
CA ALA A 106 21.22 -14.74 11.63
C ALA A 106 20.46 -16.08 11.75
N PRO A 107 20.06 -16.56 12.96
CA PRO A 107 19.18 -17.72 13.09
C PRO A 107 17.86 -17.59 12.32
N LEU A 108 17.22 -16.42 12.34
CA LEU A 108 15.99 -16.16 11.57
C LEU A 108 16.24 -16.30 10.07
N SER A 109 17.34 -15.73 9.57
CA SER A 109 17.72 -15.82 8.16
C SER A 109 17.99 -17.27 7.73
N GLN A 110 18.58 -18.09 8.61
CA GLN A 110 18.79 -19.50 8.36
C GLN A 110 17.46 -20.28 8.30
N ALA A 111 16.53 -19.97 9.21
CA ALA A 111 15.23 -20.65 9.28
C ALA A 111 14.30 -20.32 8.11
N LEU A 112 14.25 -19.06 7.66
CA LEU A 112 13.37 -18.61 6.56
C LEU A 112 13.98 -18.81 5.17
N GLY A 113 15.30 -18.98 5.10
CA GLY A 113 16.04 -19.11 3.84
C GLY A 113 16.35 -17.77 3.17
N GLN A 114 17.43 -17.77 2.40
CA GLN A 114 18.00 -16.54 1.81
C GLN A 114 17.09 -15.86 0.79
N GLN A 115 16.28 -16.62 0.05
CA GLN A 115 15.35 -16.06 -0.94
C GLN A 115 14.28 -15.17 -0.28
N THR A 116 13.71 -15.64 0.83
CA THR A 116 12.70 -14.92 1.63
C THR A 116 13.30 -13.63 2.19
N ILE A 117 14.47 -13.73 2.82
CA ILE A 117 15.17 -12.56 3.39
C ILE A 117 15.51 -11.53 2.31
N ALA A 118 16.01 -11.97 1.16
CA ALA A 118 16.29 -11.07 0.05
C ALA A 118 15.03 -10.37 -0.48
N GLN A 119 13.89 -11.07 -0.53
CA GLN A 119 12.60 -10.46 -0.88
C GLN A 119 12.17 -9.41 0.14
N TRP A 120 12.28 -9.72 1.43
CA TRP A 120 11.96 -8.82 2.53
C TRP A 120 12.80 -7.55 2.51
N HIS A 121 14.11 -7.68 2.29
CA HIS A 121 15.02 -6.54 2.15
C HIS A 121 14.67 -5.67 0.94
N ARG A 122 14.30 -6.26 -0.20
CA ARG A 122 13.85 -5.51 -1.38
C ARG A 122 12.55 -4.74 -1.11
N ALA A 123 11.59 -5.37 -0.45
CA ALA A 123 10.31 -4.75 -0.09
C ALA A 123 10.49 -3.59 0.89
N LEU A 124 11.35 -3.74 1.90
CA LEU A 124 11.66 -2.66 2.83
C LEU A 124 12.38 -1.51 2.13
N ALA A 125 13.36 -1.80 1.27
CA ALA A 125 14.06 -0.79 0.50
C ALA A 125 13.13 0.02 -0.43
N SER A 126 12.18 -0.64 -1.09
CA SER A 126 11.25 0.02 -2.02
C SER A 126 10.19 0.87 -1.31
N THR A 127 9.89 0.57 -0.05
CA THR A 127 8.89 1.28 0.75
C THR A 127 9.49 2.38 1.62
N ALA A 128 10.72 2.23 2.11
CA ALA A 128 11.36 3.19 3.03
C ALA A 128 11.46 4.61 2.45
N SER A 129 11.86 4.77 1.18
CA SER A 129 11.95 6.09 0.52
C SER A 129 10.62 6.83 0.40
N LYS A 130 9.51 6.10 0.51
CA LYS A 130 8.14 6.60 0.37
C LYS A 130 7.34 6.47 1.66
N ALA A 131 7.96 6.02 2.75
CA ALA A 131 7.30 5.67 4.01
C ALA A 131 6.45 6.82 4.56
N TRP A 132 6.92 8.06 4.42
CA TRP A 132 6.21 9.26 4.86
C TRP A 132 4.82 9.44 4.20
N ARG A 133 4.58 8.89 3.01
CA ARG A 133 3.26 8.93 2.35
C ARG A 133 2.31 7.86 2.86
N PHE A 134 2.84 6.79 3.46
CA PHE A 134 2.07 5.58 3.72
C PHE A 134 1.36 5.57 5.07
N GLU A 135 1.69 6.47 6.00
CA GLU A 135 0.97 6.60 7.27
C GLU A 135 -0.53 6.85 7.04
N GLY A 136 -0.87 7.92 6.31
CA GLY A 136 -2.26 8.24 5.98
C GLY A 136 -2.93 7.15 5.14
N GLU A 137 -2.19 6.52 4.22
CA GLU A 137 -2.73 5.40 3.44
C GLU A 137 -3.05 4.18 4.32
N MET A 138 -2.26 3.90 5.36
CA MET A 138 -2.55 2.79 6.28
C MET A 138 -3.79 3.09 7.14
N GLN A 139 -4.04 4.36 7.46
CA GLN A 139 -5.25 4.78 8.16
C GLN A 139 -6.50 4.59 7.29
N GLU A 140 -6.44 4.94 6.00
CA GLU A 140 -7.53 4.65 5.04
C GLU A 140 -7.82 3.13 4.95
N ILE A 141 -6.79 2.29 5.00
CA ILE A 141 -6.95 0.83 5.00
C ILE A 141 -7.58 0.35 6.30
N ALA A 142 -7.16 0.89 7.44
CA ALA A 142 -7.77 0.60 8.72
C ALA A 142 -9.27 0.96 8.74
N GLU A 143 -9.63 2.13 8.20
CA GLU A 143 -11.04 2.56 8.01
C GLU A 143 -11.81 1.58 7.11
N THR A 144 -11.18 1.11 6.03
CA THR A 144 -11.80 0.14 5.11
C THR A 144 -12.10 -1.19 5.80
N PHE A 145 -11.17 -1.71 6.61
CA PHE A 145 -11.35 -2.96 7.35
C PHE A 145 -12.41 -2.80 8.45
N SER A 146 -12.35 -1.69 9.19
CA SER A 146 -13.35 -1.39 10.23
C SER A 146 -14.76 -1.28 9.67
N ALA A 147 -14.93 -0.74 8.46
CA ALA A 147 -16.25 -0.56 7.83
C ALA A 147 -17.01 -1.87 7.59
N VAL A 148 -16.29 -3.00 7.49
CA VAL A 148 -16.87 -4.34 7.31
C VAL A 148 -16.78 -5.19 8.59
N GLY A 149 -16.45 -4.59 9.73
CA GLY A 149 -16.30 -5.29 11.02
C GLY A 149 -15.03 -6.15 11.13
N ALA A 150 -14.06 -5.97 10.24
CA ALA A 150 -12.75 -6.62 10.34
C ALA A 150 -11.82 -5.84 11.29
N GLU A 151 -10.74 -6.48 11.73
CA GLU A 151 -9.78 -5.92 12.69
C GLU A 151 -8.89 -4.84 12.04
N PRO A 152 -9.00 -3.55 12.44
CA PRO A 152 -8.19 -2.47 11.88
C PRO A 152 -6.78 -2.40 12.49
N GLY A 153 -6.55 -3.02 13.65
CA GLY A 153 -5.34 -2.83 14.47
C GLY A 153 -4.03 -3.14 13.74
N PHE A 154 -4.03 -4.12 12.83
CA PHE A 154 -2.84 -4.43 12.01
C PHE A 154 -2.40 -3.23 11.16
N HIS A 155 -3.35 -2.54 10.54
CA HIS A 155 -3.05 -1.41 9.66
C HIS A 155 -2.73 -0.14 10.45
N GLN A 156 -3.35 0.04 11.62
CA GLN A 156 -2.96 1.11 12.55
C GLN A 156 -1.51 0.92 13.06
N ALA A 157 -1.12 -0.30 13.41
CA ALA A 157 0.26 -0.62 13.77
C ALA A 157 1.22 -0.38 12.59
N ALA A 158 0.82 -0.77 11.37
CA ALA A 158 1.60 -0.49 10.17
C ALA A 158 1.78 1.03 9.92
N ALA A 159 0.75 1.85 10.21
CA ALA A 159 0.87 3.31 10.14
C ALA A 159 1.97 3.83 11.09
N ALA A 160 2.01 3.33 12.33
CA ALA A 160 3.05 3.69 13.30
C ALA A 160 4.46 3.25 12.86
N VAL A 161 4.60 2.08 12.21
CA VAL A 161 5.86 1.64 11.62
C VAL A 161 6.32 2.61 10.52
N TYR A 162 5.43 2.99 9.61
CA TYR A 162 5.76 3.95 8.55
C TYR A 162 6.08 5.34 9.07
N GLN A 163 5.40 5.78 10.13
CA GLN A 163 5.70 7.04 10.81
C GLN A 163 7.15 7.06 11.33
N LYS A 164 7.62 5.98 11.97
CA LYS A 164 9.02 5.87 12.41
C LYS A 164 10.01 5.86 11.23
N LEU A 165 9.67 5.19 10.14
CA LEU A 165 10.50 5.16 8.92
C LEU A 165 10.54 6.49 8.16
N SER A 166 9.57 7.40 8.40
CA SER A 166 9.49 8.69 7.72
C SER A 166 10.70 9.61 7.96
N ALA A 167 11.49 9.34 9.01
CA ALA A 167 12.77 10.01 9.27
C ALA A 167 13.77 9.86 8.09
N HIS A 168 13.60 8.83 7.25
CA HIS A 168 14.40 8.56 6.06
C HIS A 168 13.69 9.01 4.78
N LYS A 169 13.03 10.16 4.78
CA LYS A 169 12.44 10.73 3.56
C LYS A 169 13.54 11.27 2.63
N ASP A 170 13.24 11.25 1.32
CA ASP A 170 13.98 12.00 0.29
C ASP A 170 15.52 11.76 0.27
N TRP A 171 15.96 10.55 0.59
CA TRP A 171 17.39 10.24 0.58
C TRP A 171 17.99 10.27 -0.83
N THR A 172 19.13 10.95 -0.96
CA THR A 172 19.94 10.99 -2.19
C THR A 172 20.76 9.72 -2.38
N THR A 173 21.07 9.00 -1.30
CA THR A 173 21.78 7.70 -1.31
C THR A 173 21.07 6.71 -0.42
N LYS A 174 20.99 5.46 -0.87
CA LYS A 174 20.25 4.41 -0.17
C LYS A 174 20.78 4.17 1.24
N PRO A 175 19.96 4.35 2.29
CA PRO A 175 20.39 4.01 3.63
C PRO A 175 20.62 2.50 3.73
N GLU A 176 21.63 2.15 4.51
CA GLU A 176 21.88 0.76 4.89
C GLU A 176 20.66 0.19 5.63
N LEU A 177 20.40 -1.10 5.45
CA LEU A 177 19.28 -1.78 6.10
C LEU A 177 19.30 -1.58 7.63
N SER A 178 20.47 -1.67 8.24
CA SER A 178 20.66 -1.45 9.68
C SER A 178 20.21 -0.06 10.14
N SER A 179 20.39 0.97 9.30
CA SER A 179 19.94 2.34 9.61
C SER A 179 18.41 2.46 9.61
N LEU A 180 17.75 1.78 8.68
CA LEU A 180 16.29 1.69 8.63
C LEU A 180 15.73 0.97 9.85
N LEU A 181 16.31 -0.18 10.21
CA LEU A 181 15.89 -0.97 11.37
C LEU A 181 16.14 -0.22 12.69
N THR A 182 17.28 0.47 12.82
CA THR A 182 17.57 1.29 14.01
C THR A 182 16.50 2.33 14.27
N SER A 183 15.92 2.91 13.21
CA SER A 183 14.89 3.96 13.35
C SER A 183 13.56 3.43 13.85
N LEU A 184 13.30 2.14 13.67
CA LEU A 184 12.15 1.45 14.27
C LEU A 184 12.32 1.24 15.79
N ALA A 185 13.58 1.16 16.25
CA ALA A 185 13.95 0.93 17.64
C ALA A 185 13.97 2.21 18.52
N LEU A 186 14.05 3.40 17.92
CA LEU A 186 14.20 4.70 18.62
C LEU A 186 13.04 5.12 19.55
N GLY A 187 12.06 4.23 19.82
CA GLY A 187 10.95 4.47 20.74
C GLY A 187 11.05 3.78 22.11
N LYS A 188 12.02 2.87 22.35
CA LYS A 188 12.20 2.19 23.65
C LYS A 188 13.67 1.92 23.97
N SER A 189 14.06 2.25 25.21
CA SER A 189 15.38 1.97 25.78
C SER A 189 15.77 0.50 25.63
N GLN A 190 17.08 0.28 25.41
CA GLN A 190 17.74 -1.03 25.33
C GLN A 190 17.28 -1.98 26.46
N LYS A 191 17.26 -3.28 26.14
CA LYS A 191 17.02 -4.42 27.06
C LYS A 191 17.56 -4.14 28.47
N PRO A 192 16.78 -4.38 29.55
CA PRO A 192 17.39 -4.66 30.83
C PRO A 192 18.24 -5.94 30.66
N ASN A 193 19.48 -5.85 31.13
CA ASN A 193 20.41 -6.99 31.22
C ASN A 193 19.77 -8.20 31.91
#